data_AF-A0AAV4Q0Y4-F1
#
_entry.id   AF-A0AAV4Q0Y4-F1
#
_cell.length_a   1.000
_cell.length_b   1.000
_cell.length_c   1.000
_cell.angle_alpha   90.00
_cell.angle_beta   90.00
_cell.angle_gamma   90.00
#
_symmetry.space_group_name_H-M   'P 1'
#
loop_
_entity.id
_entity.type
_entity.pdbx_description
1 polymer ?
#
loop_
_entity_poly.entity_id
_entity_poly.type
_entity_poly.pdbx_seq_one_letter_code
_entity_poly.pdbx_strand_id
1 'polypeptide(L)'
;MEWPKVRFEFRRKALEWPKVQVSSSKMHTEYKFIGGSWLPMLMSFTMLATIFLPYFIILVRGNLTPFLPFVSQVAGSPPQSGIFNLFLSISSLIAFIGLNLFYMGIRIQKKRLENDWVRHTASLLNKISLVPGHIGILGMVLVGAYPIDFYRKTDIWIGVTIIPHLLGALCLFMGGIFYCLIITYIMALLHPERKRILGIRIFLLSLITMCSALLGYSVRDGFSFDEDTLTTSCSIELEDVRYNLSYLISAVCEWSLLMAFIIFFMTLKEEGKDFCFTMCMTLREDTNPPKETEAVKKEENHKMGIADKTTEIVKDQS
;
A
#
# COMPACT_ATOMS: atom_id res chain seq x y z
N MET A 1 -59.09 6.69 -2.69
CA MET A 1 -57.85 7.27 -3.26
C MET A 1 -56.72 6.82 -2.34
N GLU A 2 -56.16 5.65 -2.60
CA GLU A 2 -55.13 5.04 -1.76
C GLU A 2 -53.75 5.49 -2.23
N TRP A 3 -52.99 6.11 -1.34
CA TRP A 3 -51.61 6.49 -1.60
C TRP A 3 -50.70 5.25 -1.55
N PRO A 4 -49.75 5.09 -2.48
CA PRO A 4 -48.84 3.96 -2.43
C PRO A 4 -47.85 4.15 -1.28
N LYS A 5 -47.82 3.20 -0.33
CA LYS A 5 -46.76 3.09 0.67
C LYS A 5 -45.46 2.70 -0.03
N VAL A 6 -44.63 3.70 -0.34
CA VAL A 6 -43.24 3.47 -0.75
C VAL A 6 -42.48 2.92 0.46
N ARG A 7 -42.32 1.60 0.50
CA ARG A 7 -41.48 0.93 1.48
C ARG A 7 -40.02 1.15 1.06
N PHE A 8 -39.36 2.12 1.68
CA PHE A 8 -37.90 2.26 1.59
C PHE A 8 -37.26 1.06 2.27
N GLU A 9 -36.98 -0.01 1.52
CA GLU A 9 -36.05 -1.02 1.96
C GLU A 9 -34.65 -0.42 1.94
N PHE A 10 -34.22 0.08 3.10
CA PHE A 10 -32.79 0.22 3.40
C PHE A 10 -32.19 -1.19 3.35
N ARG A 11 -31.75 -1.60 2.15
CA ARG A 11 -30.96 -2.81 1.97
C ARG A 11 -29.66 -2.58 2.75
N ARG A 12 -29.63 -3.05 4.00
CA ARG A 12 -28.43 -3.11 4.84
C ARG A 12 -27.41 -4.00 4.13
N LYS A 13 -26.68 -3.44 3.16
CA LYS A 13 -25.34 -3.91 2.80
C LYS A 13 -24.44 -3.47 3.94
N ALA A 14 -24.62 -4.11 5.08
CA ALA A 14 -23.72 -3.96 6.21
C ALA A 14 -22.31 -4.23 5.70
N LEU A 15 -21.35 -3.46 6.19
CA LEU A 15 -19.93 -3.71 6.05
C LEU A 15 -19.69 -5.19 6.41
N GLU A 16 -19.58 -6.07 5.41
CA GLU A 16 -19.38 -7.50 5.65
C GLU A 16 -17.95 -7.65 6.15
N TRP A 17 -17.81 -7.68 7.47
CA TRP A 17 -16.60 -8.12 8.15
C TRP A 17 -16.21 -9.50 7.60
N PRO A 18 -14.90 -9.80 7.47
CA PRO A 18 -14.46 -11.01 6.79
C PRO A 18 -15.13 -12.24 7.43
N LYS A 19 -15.88 -13.00 6.64
CA LYS A 19 -16.39 -14.30 7.09
C LYS A 19 -15.20 -15.25 7.08
N VAL A 20 -14.76 -15.66 8.27
CA VAL A 20 -13.63 -16.58 8.44
C VAL A 20 -14.18 -17.99 8.59
N GLN A 21 -13.81 -18.88 7.67
CA GLN A 21 -14.04 -20.32 7.82
C GLN A 21 -12.73 -20.96 8.28
N VAL A 22 -12.79 -21.75 9.35
CA VAL A 22 -11.63 -22.46 9.89
C VAL A 22 -11.83 -23.95 9.66
N SER A 23 -10.86 -24.59 9.00
CA SER A 23 -10.80 -26.04 8.86
C SER A 23 -9.50 -26.52 9.51
N SER A 24 -9.58 -27.36 10.53
CA SER A 24 -8.42 -27.81 11.28
C SER A 24 -8.38 -29.34 11.35
N SER A 25 -7.19 -29.90 11.12
CA SER A 25 -6.83 -31.30 11.29
C SER A 25 -5.54 -31.38 12.12
N LYS A 26 -5.15 -32.58 12.58
CA LYS A 26 -3.94 -32.78 13.40
C LYS A 26 -2.65 -32.21 12.78
N MET A 27 -2.58 -32.08 11.46
CA MET A 27 -1.37 -31.67 10.72
C MET A 27 -1.52 -30.33 9.98
N HIS A 28 -2.74 -29.81 9.88
CA HIS A 28 -3.08 -28.72 8.97
C HIS A 28 -4.17 -27.83 9.57
N THR A 29 -3.98 -26.52 9.53
CA THR A 29 -5.04 -25.55 9.81
C THR A 29 -5.18 -24.55 8.68
N GLU A 30 -6.40 -24.41 8.17
CA GLU A 30 -6.78 -23.51 7.09
C GLU A 30 -7.71 -22.41 7.62
N TYR A 31 -7.33 -21.16 7.37
CA TYR A 31 -8.16 -19.98 7.59
C TYR A 31 -8.57 -19.39 6.25
N LYS A 32 -9.85 -19.45 5.92
CA LYS A 32 -10.42 -18.90 4.70
C LYS A 32 -11.18 -17.62 4.99
N PHE A 33 -10.62 -16.50 4.55
CA PHE A 33 -11.21 -15.18 4.61
C PHE A 33 -12.01 -14.93 3.34
N ILE A 34 -13.33 -14.86 3.46
CA ILE A 34 -14.24 -14.62 2.33
C ILE A 34 -14.43 -13.11 2.17
N GLY A 35 -14.11 -12.60 0.98
CA GLY A 35 -14.21 -11.18 0.65
C GLY A 35 -13.00 -10.38 1.13
N GLY A 36 -12.34 -9.68 0.20
CA GLY A 36 -11.22 -8.77 0.44
C GLY A 36 -11.57 -7.29 0.50
N SER A 37 -12.86 -6.93 0.47
CA SER A 37 -13.31 -5.53 0.49
C SER A 37 -12.95 -4.77 1.77
N TRP A 38 -12.71 -5.48 2.87
CA TRP A 38 -12.36 -4.87 4.15
C TRP A 38 -10.97 -4.23 4.12
N LEU A 39 -10.03 -4.72 3.31
CA LEU A 39 -8.67 -4.17 3.19
C LEU A 39 -8.64 -2.71 2.69
N PRO A 40 -9.18 -2.38 1.50
CA PRO A 40 -9.21 -1.00 1.04
C PRO A 40 -10.04 -0.10 1.96
N MET A 41 -11.13 -0.62 2.55
CA MET A 41 -11.93 0.15 3.50
C MET A 41 -11.15 0.47 4.78
N LEU A 42 -10.47 -0.52 5.36
CA LEU A 42 -9.66 -0.35 6.56
C LEU A 42 -8.53 0.64 6.31
N MET A 43 -7.81 0.51 5.18
CA MET A 43 -6.79 1.49 4.76
C MET A 43 -7.37 2.90 4.65
N SER A 44 -8.54 3.07 4.02
CA SER A 44 -9.17 4.38 3.88
C SER A 44 -9.58 4.97 5.24
N PHE A 45 -10.09 4.16 6.17
CA PHE A 45 -10.43 4.63 7.51
C PHE A 45 -9.20 5.01 8.33
N THR A 46 -8.12 4.23 8.26
CA THR A 46 -6.87 4.58 8.93
C THR A 46 -6.26 5.84 8.32
N MET A 47 -6.35 6.04 7.00
CA MET A 47 -5.93 7.29 6.35
C MET A 47 -6.77 8.51 6.72
N LEU A 48 -8.09 8.34 6.91
CA LEU A 48 -8.93 9.42 7.47
C LEU A 48 -8.48 9.79 8.88
N ALA A 49 -8.18 8.79 9.72
CA ALA A 49 -7.65 9.03 11.06
C ALA A 49 -6.29 9.74 11.03
N THR A 50 -5.41 9.38 10.07
CA THR A 50 -4.12 10.04 9.84
C THR A 50 -4.27 11.54 9.64
N ILE A 51 -5.25 12.01 8.88
CA ILE A 51 -5.41 13.44 8.58
C ILE A 51 -6.27 14.19 9.61
N PHE A 52 -7.37 13.59 10.07
CA PHE A 52 -8.35 14.30 10.90
C PHE A 52 -8.01 14.31 12.40
N LEU A 53 -7.34 13.28 12.93
CA LEU A 53 -6.97 13.27 14.35
C LEU A 53 -5.92 14.36 14.67
N PRO A 54 -4.81 14.50 13.91
CA PRO A 54 -3.89 15.63 14.07
C PRO A 54 -4.57 16.99 13.96
N TYR A 55 -5.47 17.16 12.99
CA TYR A 55 -6.22 18.40 12.81
C TYR A 55 -7.09 18.73 14.02
N PHE A 56 -7.84 17.75 14.53
CA PHE A 56 -8.68 17.92 15.71
C PHE A 56 -7.86 18.30 16.95
N ILE A 57 -6.67 17.73 17.12
CA ILE A 57 -5.78 18.07 18.24
C ILE A 57 -5.36 19.53 18.19
N ILE A 58 -4.96 20.05 17.02
CA ILE A 58 -4.61 21.47 16.88
C ILE A 58 -5.83 22.36 17.13
N LEU A 59 -7.00 21.97 16.62
CA LEU A 59 -8.24 22.70 16.78
C LEU A 59 -8.60 22.85 18.27
N VAL A 60 -8.53 21.77 19.04
CA VAL A 60 -8.81 21.77 20.49
C VAL A 60 -7.77 22.58 21.27
N ARG A 61 -6.50 22.59 20.83
CA ARG A 61 -5.45 23.38 21.49
C ARG A 61 -5.54 24.88 21.21
N GLY A 62 -6.43 25.33 20.32
CA GLY A 62 -6.58 26.74 19.97
C GLY A 62 -5.44 27.31 19.14
N ASN A 63 -4.55 26.46 18.61
CA ASN A 63 -3.34 26.87 17.87
C ASN A 63 -3.58 26.90 16.35
N LEU A 64 -4.82 27.15 15.91
CA LEU A 64 -5.23 26.96 14.52
C LEU A 64 -5.12 28.29 13.75
N THR A 65 -3.89 28.71 13.49
CA THR A 65 -3.55 29.85 12.63
C THR A 65 -2.61 29.35 11.53
N PRO A 66 -3.03 29.32 10.25
CA PRO A 66 -4.32 29.75 9.68
C PRO A 66 -5.47 28.73 9.84
N PHE A 67 -6.70 29.12 9.43
CA PHE A 67 -7.92 28.30 9.58
C PHE A 67 -7.86 26.95 8.83
N LEU A 68 -7.14 26.90 7.71
CA LEU A 68 -6.90 25.67 6.95
C LEU A 68 -5.40 25.60 6.60
N PRO A 69 -4.58 25.05 7.51
CA PRO A 69 -3.18 24.80 7.22
C PRO A 69 -3.01 23.59 6.31
N PHE A 70 -1.83 23.47 5.71
CA PHE A 70 -1.40 22.23 5.06
C PHE A 70 -1.48 21.05 6.06
N VAL A 71 -1.89 19.87 5.59
CA VAL A 71 -1.92 18.64 6.38
C VAL A 71 -0.53 18.30 6.89
N SER A 72 0.50 18.48 6.07
CA SER A 72 1.90 18.29 6.45
C SER A 72 2.38 19.24 7.57
N GLN A 73 1.79 20.44 7.69
CA GLN A 73 2.03 21.37 8.80
C GLN A 73 1.20 21.01 10.03
N VAL A 74 -0.07 20.62 9.84
CA VAL A 74 -0.91 20.09 10.91
C VAL A 74 -0.21 18.90 11.57
N ALA A 75 0.42 18.04 10.81
CA ALA A 75 1.17 16.88 11.29
C ALA A 75 2.64 17.17 11.66
N GLY A 76 3.09 18.43 11.66
CA GLY A 76 4.51 18.77 11.75
C GLY A 76 5.11 18.67 13.14
N SER A 77 4.33 18.94 14.19
CA SER A 77 4.84 19.08 15.56
C SER A 77 4.26 18.04 16.55
N PRO A 78 4.96 17.68 17.64
CA PRO A 78 4.37 16.85 18.69
C PRO A 78 3.23 17.54 19.47
N PRO A 79 2.24 16.77 19.95
CA PRO A 79 2.09 15.31 19.84
C PRO A 79 1.49 14.84 18.50
N GLN A 80 0.96 15.75 17.69
CA GLN A 80 0.18 15.39 16.50
C GLN A 80 0.99 14.72 15.39
N SER A 81 2.29 15.02 15.27
CA SER A 81 3.22 14.31 14.38
C SER A 81 3.37 12.83 14.72
N GLY A 82 3.39 12.49 16.02
CA GLY A 82 3.46 11.09 16.47
C GLY A 82 2.19 10.31 16.11
N ILE A 83 1.03 10.93 16.28
CA ILE A 83 -0.28 10.34 15.92
C ILE A 83 -0.39 10.19 14.41
N PHE A 84 0.00 11.20 13.64
CA PHE A 84 0.05 11.14 12.19
C PHE A 84 0.93 9.97 11.72
N ASN A 85 2.16 9.86 12.22
CA ASN A 85 3.08 8.79 11.84
C ASN A 85 2.56 7.40 12.23
N LEU A 86 1.94 7.26 13.40
CA LEU A 86 1.35 6.00 13.85
C LEU A 86 0.28 5.49 12.86
N PHE A 87 -0.72 6.33 12.57
CA PHE A 87 -1.81 5.95 11.67
C PHE A 87 -1.35 5.82 10.21
N LEU A 88 -0.38 6.64 9.77
CA LEU A 88 0.19 6.53 8.44
C LEU A 88 0.99 5.23 8.27
N SER A 89 1.73 4.81 9.30
CA SER A 89 2.45 3.53 9.33
C SER A 89 1.53 2.32 9.36
N ILE A 90 0.44 2.37 10.13
CA ILE A 90 -0.61 1.34 10.09
C ILE A 90 -1.22 1.27 8.69
N SER A 91 -1.53 2.41 8.10
CA SER A 91 -2.10 2.50 6.74
C SER A 91 -1.14 1.96 5.68
N SER A 92 0.16 2.23 5.80
CA SER A 92 1.18 1.78 4.85
C SER A 92 1.36 0.25 4.89
N LEU A 93 1.29 -0.36 6.09
CA LEU A 93 1.29 -1.82 6.25
C LEU A 93 0.05 -2.46 5.60
N ILE A 94 -1.15 -1.90 5.87
CA ILE A 94 -2.39 -2.40 5.26
C ILE A 94 -2.33 -2.24 3.73
N ALA A 95 -1.81 -1.12 3.23
CA ALA A 95 -1.62 -0.87 1.81
C ALA A 95 -0.64 -1.86 1.18
N PHE A 96 0.46 -2.20 1.86
CA PHE A 96 1.41 -3.22 1.41
C PHE A 96 0.76 -4.60 1.27
N ILE A 97 0.02 -5.04 2.30
CA ILE A 97 -0.70 -6.31 2.26
C ILE A 97 -1.77 -6.27 1.16
N GLY A 98 -2.57 -5.21 1.12
CA GLY A 98 -3.63 -5.01 0.12
C GLY A 98 -3.09 -5.06 -1.30
N LEU A 99 -2.05 -4.29 -1.61
CA LEU A 99 -1.41 -4.23 -2.93
C LEU A 99 -1.00 -5.63 -3.43
N ASN A 100 -0.33 -6.40 -2.58
CA ASN A 100 0.14 -7.74 -2.93
C ASN A 100 -1.02 -8.74 -3.10
N LEU A 101 -2.06 -8.62 -2.27
CA LEU A 101 -3.28 -9.43 -2.40
C LEU A 101 -4.08 -9.09 -3.66
N PHE A 102 -4.22 -7.80 -4.00
CA PHE A 102 -4.84 -7.37 -5.26
C PHE A 102 -4.04 -7.87 -6.47
N TYR A 103 -2.71 -7.81 -6.42
CA TYR A 103 -1.84 -8.38 -7.46
C TYR A 103 -2.11 -9.87 -7.68
N MET A 104 -2.20 -10.66 -6.60
CA MET A 104 -2.58 -12.08 -6.68
C MET A 104 -4.00 -12.26 -7.21
N GLY A 105 -4.94 -11.45 -6.75
CA GLY A 105 -6.34 -11.48 -7.18
C GLY A 105 -6.48 -11.28 -8.70
N ILE A 106 -5.81 -10.27 -9.26
CA ILE A 106 -5.80 -10.00 -10.71
C ILE A 106 -5.20 -11.19 -11.48
N ARG A 107 -4.15 -11.85 -10.95
CA ARG A 107 -3.58 -13.05 -11.59
C ARG A 107 -4.57 -14.20 -11.70
N ILE A 108 -5.51 -14.31 -10.77
CA ILE A 108 -6.55 -15.34 -10.79
C ILE A 108 -7.66 -14.91 -11.75
N GLN A 109 -8.16 -13.68 -11.61
CA GLN A 109 -9.27 -13.17 -12.43
C GLN A 109 -8.98 -13.23 -13.93
N LYS A 110 -7.76 -12.85 -14.34
CA LYS A 110 -7.39 -12.86 -15.76
C LYS A 110 -7.48 -14.25 -16.42
N LYS A 111 -7.46 -15.35 -15.63
CA LYS A 111 -7.61 -16.71 -16.18
C LYS A 111 -9.01 -16.97 -16.74
N ARG A 112 -9.99 -16.16 -16.33
CA ARG A 112 -11.38 -16.23 -16.80
C ARG A 112 -11.60 -15.45 -18.09
N LEU A 113 -10.57 -14.76 -18.60
CA LEU A 113 -10.66 -13.98 -19.83
C LEU A 113 -10.42 -14.86 -21.05
N GLU A 114 -11.36 -14.85 -21.98
CA GLU A 114 -11.26 -15.54 -23.27
C GLU A 114 -10.34 -14.78 -24.26
N ASN A 115 -10.34 -13.44 -24.21
CA ASN A 115 -9.52 -12.63 -25.10
C ASN A 115 -8.04 -12.62 -24.67
N ASP A 116 -7.19 -13.22 -25.52
CA ASP A 116 -5.75 -13.35 -25.29
C ASP A 116 -5.05 -12.00 -25.12
N TRP A 117 -5.38 -11.01 -25.96
CA TRP A 117 -4.77 -9.68 -25.88
C TRP A 117 -5.07 -9.02 -24.53
N VAL A 118 -6.34 -9.05 -24.09
CA VAL A 118 -6.73 -8.47 -22.79
C VAL A 118 -6.02 -9.19 -21.65
N ARG A 119 -5.92 -10.52 -21.72
CA ARG A 119 -5.24 -11.34 -20.72
C ARG A 119 -3.75 -11.03 -20.62
N HIS A 120 -3.05 -10.88 -21.75
CA HIS A 120 -1.63 -10.51 -21.79
C HIS A 120 -1.40 -9.09 -21.28
N THR A 121 -2.21 -8.13 -21.72
CA THR A 121 -2.13 -6.73 -21.29
C THR A 121 -2.36 -6.60 -19.78
N ALA A 122 -3.45 -7.19 -19.24
CA ALA A 122 -3.72 -7.19 -17.81
C ALA A 122 -2.60 -7.88 -17.02
N SER A 123 -2.00 -8.94 -17.56
CA SER A 123 -0.86 -9.62 -16.93
C SER A 123 0.38 -8.74 -16.84
N LEU A 124 0.72 -8.02 -17.91
CA LEU A 124 1.89 -7.15 -17.97
C LEU A 124 1.70 -5.96 -17.03
N LEU A 125 0.57 -5.27 -17.14
CA LEU A 125 0.26 -4.11 -16.32
C LEU A 125 0.18 -4.46 -14.83
N ASN A 126 -0.36 -5.63 -14.48
CA ASN A 126 -0.39 -6.08 -13.08
C ASN A 126 1.03 -6.23 -12.51
N LYS A 127 1.98 -6.75 -13.28
CA LYS A 127 3.40 -6.83 -12.86
C LYS A 127 4.01 -5.44 -12.72
N ILE A 128 3.81 -4.57 -13.71
CA ILE A 128 4.37 -3.21 -13.70
C ILE A 128 3.79 -2.40 -12.54
N SER A 129 2.51 -2.59 -12.20
CA SER A 129 1.82 -1.85 -11.14
C SER A 129 2.44 -2.02 -9.75
N LEU A 130 3.19 -3.10 -9.51
CA LEU A 130 3.84 -3.34 -8.22
C LEU A 130 4.87 -2.27 -7.90
N VAL A 131 5.63 -1.80 -8.89
CA VAL A 131 6.69 -0.81 -8.70
C VAL A 131 6.14 0.53 -8.17
N PRO A 132 5.25 1.24 -8.90
CA PRO A 132 4.70 2.50 -8.40
C PRO A 132 3.88 2.32 -7.11
N GLY A 133 3.21 1.18 -6.92
CA GLY A 133 2.50 0.87 -5.69
C GLY A 133 3.43 0.81 -4.46
N HIS A 134 4.55 0.10 -4.56
CA HIS A 134 5.54 0.01 -3.47
C HIS A 134 6.29 1.34 -3.26
N ILE A 135 6.60 2.07 -4.33
CA ILE A 135 7.17 3.43 -4.23
C ILE A 135 6.21 4.36 -3.46
N GLY A 136 4.91 4.30 -3.76
CA GLY A 136 3.90 5.07 -3.04
C GLY A 136 3.86 4.74 -1.54
N ILE A 137 3.89 3.45 -1.20
CA ILE A 137 3.92 2.97 0.20
C ILE A 137 5.20 3.43 0.92
N LEU A 138 6.36 3.35 0.26
CA LEU A 138 7.61 3.88 0.81
C LEU A 138 7.50 5.40 1.06
N GLY A 139 6.87 6.13 0.13
CA GLY A 139 6.57 7.55 0.30
C GLY A 139 5.72 7.84 1.54
N MET A 140 4.71 7.01 1.85
CA MET A 140 3.93 7.13 3.09
C MET A 140 4.83 7.05 4.33
N VAL A 141 5.74 6.07 4.37
CA VAL A 141 6.64 5.90 5.51
C VAL A 141 7.59 7.09 5.65
N LEU A 142 8.17 7.58 4.55
CA LEU A 142 9.07 8.73 4.55
C LEU A 142 8.38 10.02 5.03
N VAL A 143 7.20 10.34 4.51
CA VAL A 143 6.45 11.54 4.92
C VAL A 143 6.16 11.52 6.43
N GLY A 144 5.80 10.35 6.97
CA GLY A 144 5.55 10.17 8.41
C GLY A 144 6.81 10.25 9.27
N ALA A 145 7.94 9.77 8.77
CA ALA A 145 9.22 9.75 9.49
C ALA A 145 9.88 11.13 9.57
N TYR A 146 9.61 12.03 8.62
CA TYR A 146 10.22 13.36 8.53
C TYR A 146 9.17 14.47 8.61
N PRO A 147 8.56 14.71 9.79
CA PRO A 147 7.53 15.74 9.94
C PRO A 147 8.11 17.16 9.82
N ILE A 148 7.45 18.03 9.06
CA ILE A 148 8.00 19.32 8.58
C ILE A 148 8.46 20.26 9.70
N ASP A 149 7.79 20.29 10.85
CA ASP A 149 8.15 21.26 11.92
C ASP A 149 9.23 20.74 12.87
N PHE A 150 9.66 19.49 12.73
CA PHE A 150 10.74 18.94 13.54
C PHE A 150 12.07 19.60 13.13
N TYR A 151 12.89 19.99 14.11
CA TYR A 151 14.16 20.71 13.88
C TYR A 151 14.05 22.04 13.12
N ARG A 152 12.84 22.61 12.95
CA ARG A 152 12.60 23.84 12.14
C ARG A 152 13.46 25.05 12.51
N LYS A 153 13.93 25.13 13.76
CA LYS A 153 14.78 26.23 14.27
C LYS A 153 16.28 25.93 14.22
N THR A 154 16.71 24.94 13.43
CA THR A 154 18.11 24.52 13.35
C THR A 154 18.63 24.61 11.92
N ASP A 155 19.92 24.89 11.77
CA ASP A 155 20.57 25.05 10.45
C ASP A 155 20.52 23.76 9.60
N ILE A 156 20.31 22.61 10.23
CA ILE A 156 20.23 21.29 9.58
C ILE A 156 18.82 20.93 9.08
N TRP A 157 17.82 21.77 9.34
CA TRP A 157 16.41 21.49 9.06
C TRP A 157 16.15 21.10 7.61
N ILE A 158 16.73 21.84 6.66
CA ILE A 158 16.53 21.61 5.23
C ILE A 158 17.00 20.20 4.84
N GLY A 159 18.24 19.86 5.21
CA GLY A 159 18.86 18.58 4.86
C GLY A 159 18.23 17.37 5.56
N VAL A 160 17.89 17.52 6.84
CA VAL A 160 17.44 16.40 7.67
C VAL A 160 15.92 16.20 7.64
N THR A 161 15.15 17.25 7.37
CA THR A 161 13.68 17.20 7.45
C THR A 161 13.02 17.49 6.11
N ILE A 162 13.31 18.64 5.47
CA ILE A 162 12.58 19.06 4.26
C ILE A 162 12.87 18.18 3.05
N ILE A 163 14.14 17.95 2.74
CA ILE A 163 14.52 17.11 1.59
C ILE A 163 13.90 15.70 1.68
N PRO A 164 14.06 14.94 2.78
CA PRO A 164 13.46 13.61 2.85
C PRO A 164 11.93 13.64 2.91
N HIS A 165 11.31 14.69 3.50
CA HIS A 165 9.86 14.86 3.44
C HIS A 165 9.35 15.06 2.01
N LEU A 166 9.96 15.98 1.25
CA LEU A 166 9.59 16.26 -0.14
C LEU A 166 9.84 15.04 -1.04
N LEU A 167 10.94 14.31 -0.82
CA LEU A 167 11.19 13.03 -1.51
C LEU A 167 10.09 12.02 -1.19
N GLY A 168 9.71 11.90 0.08
CA GLY A 168 8.60 11.06 0.51
C GLY A 168 7.28 11.46 -0.15
N ALA A 169 6.96 12.75 -0.19
CA ALA A 169 5.75 13.28 -0.81
C ALA A 169 5.72 13.01 -2.31
N LEU A 170 6.86 13.19 -3.00
CA LEU A 170 7.00 12.87 -4.42
C LEU A 170 6.77 11.38 -4.68
N CYS A 171 7.42 10.50 -3.89
CA CYS A 171 7.23 9.05 -3.99
C CYS A 171 5.77 8.66 -3.73
N LEU A 172 5.14 9.22 -2.70
CA LEU A 172 3.75 8.97 -2.33
C LEU A 172 2.79 9.36 -3.46
N PHE A 173 2.86 10.61 -3.92
CA PHE A 173 1.89 11.13 -4.88
C PHE A 173 2.14 10.61 -6.29
N MET A 174 3.39 10.56 -6.76
CA MET A 174 3.68 10.02 -8.10
C MET A 174 3.48 8.51 -8.15
N GLY A 175 3.98 7.76 -7.15
CA GLY A 175 3.72 6.33 -7.03
C GLY A 175 2.23 6.04 -6.95
N GLY A 176 1.49 6.82 -6.16
CA GLY A 176 0.04 6.77 -6.06
C GLY A 176 -0.68 7.03 -7.39
N ILE A 177 -0.34 8.10 -8.11
CA ILE A 177 -0.91 8.45 -9.42
C ILE A 177 -0.71 7.31 -10.41
N PHE A 178 0.53 6.86 -10.60
CA PHE A 178 0.85 5.80 -11.55
C PHE A 178 0.16 4.48 -11.19
N TYR A 179 0.13 4.13 -9.91
CA TYR A 179 -0.60 2.95 -9.45
C TYR A 179 -2.11 3.08 -9.74
N CYS A 180 -2.72 4.22 -9.40
CA CYS A 180 -4.15 4.46 -9.62
C CYS A 180 -4.53 4.46 -11.11
N LEU A 181 -3.66 4.98 -11.98
CA LEU A 181 -3.83 4.92 -13.43
C LEU A 181 -3.83 3.48 -13.93
N ILE A 182 -2.79 2.72 -13.57
CA ILE A 182 -2.62 1.33 -14.02
C ILE A 182 -3.77 0.45 -13.49
N ILE A 183 -4.10 0.55 -12.20
CA ILE A 183 -5.18 -0.26 -11.61
C ILE A 183 -6.53 0.11 -12.23
N THR A 184 -6.81 1.39 -12.50
CA THR A 184 -8.05 1.79 -13.17
C THR A 184 -8.16 1.18 -14.56
N TYR A 185 -7.08 1.20 -15.33
CA TYR A 185 -7.06 0.60 -16.66
C TYR A 185 -7.22 -0.93 -16.60
N ILE A 186 -6.52 -1.61 -15.69
CA ILE A 186 -6.69 -3.05 -15.46
C ILE A 186 -8.15 -3.38 -15.12
N MET A 187 -8.80 -2.58 -14.27
CA MET A 187 -10.20 -2.82 -13.90
C MET A 187 -11.18 -2.51 -15.02
N ALA A 188 -10.88 -1.56 -15.89
CA ALA A 188 -11.67 -1.33 -17.10
C ALA A 188 -11.64 -2.54 -18.06
N LEU A 189 -10.49 -3.24 -18.11
CA LEU A 189 -10.33 -4.47 -18.89
C LEU A 189 -11.03 -5.68 -18.26
N LEU A 190 -10.93 -5.84 -16.93
CA LEU A 190 -11.49 -6.99 -16.20
C LEU A 190 -13.00 -6.87 -15.98
N HIS A 191 -13.52 -5.65 -15.81
CA HIS A 191 -14.90 -5.38 -15.43
C HIS A 191 -15.54 -4.28 -16.32
N PRO A 192 -15.65 -4.51 -17.64
CA PRO A 192 -16.20 -3.52 -18.57
C PRO A 192 -17.66 -3.12 -18.27
N GLU A 193 -18.39 -3.95 -17.51
CA GLU A 193 -19.75 -3.69 -17.05
C GLU A 193 -19.82 -2.57 -15.99
N ARG A 194 -18.73 -2.29 -15.26
CA ARG A 194 -18.69 -1.36 -14.12
C ARG A 194 -18.42 0.10 -14.53
N LYS A 195 -19.09 0.58 -15.58
CA LYS A 195 -18.89 1.92 -16.17
C LYS A 195 -19.01 3.07 -15.18
N ARG A 196 -19.95 2.98 -14.22
CA ARG A 196 -20.14 4.02 -13.18
C ARG A 196 -18.92 4.17 -12.27
N ILE A 197 -18.32 3.06 -11.85
CA ILE A 197 -17.12 3.06 -10.99
C ILE A 197 -15.93 3.58 -11.78
N LEU A 198 -15.80 3.18 -13.05
CA LEU A 198 -14.78 3.69 -13.95
C LEU A 198 -14.88 5.22 -14.11
N GLY A 199 -16.07 5.77 -14.33
CA GLY A 199 -16.28 7.22 -14.43
C GLY A 199 -15.87 7.96 -13.16
N ILE A 200 -16.22 7.42 -11.97
CA ILE A 200 -15.79 7.97 -10.68
C ILE A 200 -14.26 7.95 -10.56
N ARG A 201 -13.60 6.84 -10.92
CA ARG A 201 -12.13 6.73 -10.88
C ARG A 201 -11.44 7.71 -11.81
N ILE A 202 -11.97 7.91 -13.03
CA ILE A 202 -11.42 8.88 -13.99
C ILE A 202 -11.54 10.31 -13.43
N PHE A 203 -12.69 10.67 -12.87
CA PHE A 203 -12.88 11.97 -12.22
C PHE A 203 -11.89 12.16 -11.07
N LEU A 204 -11.76 11.17 -10.18
CA LEU A 204 -10.83 11.24 -9.05
C LEU A 204 -9.37 11.31 -9.51
N LEU A 205 -8.97 10.56 -10.54
CA LEU A 205 -7.63 10.63 -11.13
C LEU A 205 -7.33 12.00 -11.72
N SER A 206 -8.31 12.62 -12.40
CA SER A 206 -8.17 13.98 -12.91
C SER A 206 -7.98 14.98 -11.77
N LEU A 207 -8.79 14.88 -10.70
CA LEU A 207 -8.67 15.72 -9.52
C LEU A 207 -7.31 15.54 -8.81
N ILE A 208 -6.89 14.30 -8.59
CA ILE A 208 -5.58 13.95 -8.00
C ILE A 208 -4.45 14.55 -8.83
N THR A 209 -4.47 14.36 -10.14
CA THR A 209 -3.40 14.85 -11.03
C THR A 209 -3.35 16.38 -11.05
N MET A 210 -4.51 17.04 -11.11
CA MET A 210 -4.60 18.51 -11.06
C MET A 210 -4.10 19.07 -9.72
N CYS A 211 -4.56 18.53 -8.58
CA CYS A 211 -4.11 18.99 -7.26
C CYS A 211 -2.60 18.77 -7.07
N SER A 212 -2.06 17.61 -7.49
CA SER A 212 -0.61 17.34 -7.43
C SER A 212 0.20 18.31 -8.29
N ALA A 213 -0.28 18.65 -9.50
CA ALA A 213 0.39 19.61 -10.36
C ALA A 213 0.41 21.03 -9.75
N LEU A 214 -0.71 21.46 -9.17
CA LEU A 214 -0.81 22.76 -8.48
C LEU A 214 0.12 22.83 -7.27
N LEU A 215 0.18 21.76 -6.45
CA LEU A 215 1.11 21.67 -5.32
C LEU A 215 2.57 21.71 -5.76
N GLY A 216 2.93 20.98 -6.82
CA GLY A 216 4.28 21.01 -7.36
C GLY A 216 4.70 22.40 -7.84
N TYR A 217 3.77 23.15 -8.44
CA TYR A 217 4.01 24.54 -8.82
C TYR A 217 4.19 25.45 -7.59
N SER A 218 3.34 25.32 -6.57
CA SER A 218 3.45 26.14 -5.35
C SER A 218 4.74 25.89 -4.55
N VAL A 219 5.23 24.64 -4.53
CA VAL A 219 6.52 24.30 -3.92
C VAL A 219 7.68 24.98 -4.65
N ARG A 220 7.66 25.02 -5.99
CA ARG A 220 8.69 25.73 -6.76
C ARG A 220 8.75 27.21 -6.39
N ASP A 221 7.59 27.87 -6.30
CA ASP A 221 7.56 29.30 -5.99
C ASP A 221 7.96 29.58 -4.53
N GLY A 222 7.54 28.73 -3.58
CA GLY A 222 7.85 28.88 -2.15
C GLY A 222 9.29 28.49 -1.75
N PHE A 223 9.97 27.68 -2.56
CA PHE A 223 11.37 27.28 -2.37
C PHE A 223 12.27 27.80 -3.50
N SER A 224 11.95 28.95 -4.09
CA SER A 224 12.90 29.69 -4.93
C SER A 224 14.08 30.09 -4.05
N PHE A 225 15.08 29.20 -3.96
CA PHE A 225 16.35 29.48 -3.32
C PHE A 225 17.03 30.54 -4.17
N ASP A 226 17.03 31.78 -3.70
CA ASP A 226 17.88 32.81 -4.28
C ASP A 226 19.32 32.29 -4.17
N GLU A 227 20.03 32.20 -5.29
CA GLU A 227 21.37 31.60 -5.38
C GLU A 227 22.37 32.28 -4.41
N ASP A 228 22.07 33.52 -4.02
CA ASP A 228 22.81 34.33 -3.04
C ASP A 228 22.58 33.97 -1.55
N THR A 229 21.56 33.18 -1.21
CA THR A 229 21.26 32.76 0.18
C THR A 229 21.96 31.47 0.62
N LEU A 230 22.65 30.77 -0.29
CA LEU A 230 23.42 29.56 0.03
C LEU A 230 24.76 29.83 0.74
N THR A 231 25.22 31.09 0.78
CA THR A 231 26.55 31.45 1.30
C THR A 231 26.53 32.26 2.60
N THR A 232 25.38 32.77 3.04
CA THR A 232 25.34 33.66 4.21
C THR A 232 24.19 33.29 5.13
N SER A 233 24.52 32.66 6.26
CA SER A 233 23.66 32.45 7.44
C SER A 233 22.28 31.82 7.16
N CYS A 234 22.12 30.57 7.59
CA CYS A 234 20.85 29.83 7.60
C CYS A 234 19.87 30.38 8.66
N SER A 235 19.64 31.70 8.68
CA SER A 235 18.62 32.35 9.50
C SER A 235 17.59 32.96 8.56
N ILE A 236 16.72 32.11 8.01
CA ILE A 236 15.43 32.57 7.50
C ILE A 236 14.68 33.09 8.73
N GLU A 237 14.54 34.41 8.86
CA GLU A 237 13.69 35.00 9.90
C GLU A 237 12.27 34.45 9.71
N LEU A 238 11.84 33.73 10.75
CA LEU A 238 10.78 32.73 10.71
C LEU A 238 9.44 33.33 11.15
N GLU A 239 9.14 34.53 10.68
CA GLU A 239 7.93 35.27 11.01
C GLU A 239 7.14 35.56 9.73
N ASP A 240 5.91 35.04 9.72
CA ASP A 240 4.88 35.16 8.68
C ASP A 240 5.07 34.40 7.37
N VAL A 241 4.74 33.10 7.38
CA VAL A 241 4.05 32.52 6.21
C VAL A 241 2.75 33.31 6.05
N ARG A 242 2.78 34.35 5.21
CA ARG A 242 1.61 35.18 4.93
C ARG A 242 0.52 34.26 4.41
N TYR A 243 -0.58 34.18 5.16
CA TYR A 243 -1.78 33.47 4.72
C TYR A 243 -2.41 34.23 3.55
N ASN A 244 -1.84 34.02 2.37
CA ASN A 244 -2.24 34.62 1.12
C ASN A 244 -3.11 33.65 0.32
N LEU A 245 -3.68 34.15 -0.78
CA LEU A 245 -4.55 33.34 -1.63
C LEU A 245 -3.84 32.10 -2.18
N SER A 246 -2.56 32.21 -2.55
CA SER A 246 -1.76 31.10 -3.04
C SER A 246 -1.62 30.00 -2.00
N TYR A 247 -1.26 30.34 -0.76
CA TYR A 247 -1.19 29.40 0.35
C TYR A 247 -2.53 28.68 0.56
N LEU A 248 -3.64 29.42 0.60
CA LEU A 248 -4.97 28.84 0.78
C LEU A 248 -5.31 27.87 -0.36
N ILE A 249 -5.03 28.23 -1.61
CA ILE A 249 -5.26 27.36 -2.78
C ILE A 249 -4.44 26.09 -2.65
N SER A 250 -3.15 26.19 -2.30
CA SER A 250 -2.28 25.04 -2.12
C SER A 250 -2.75 24.15 -0.97
N ALA A 251 -3.15 24.72 0.16
CA ALA A 251 -3.71 23.97 1.28
C ALA A 251 -4.98 23.23 0.87
N VAL A 252 -5.94 23.90 0.21
CA VAL A 252 -7.16 23.26 -0.33
C VAL A 252 -6.82 22.15 -1.32
N CYS A 253 -5.78 22.33 -2.14
CA CYS A 253 -5.31 21.30 -3.07
C CYS A 253 -4.74 20.08 -2.35
N GLU A 254 -3.93 20.24 -1.29
CA GLU A 254 -3.42 19.12 -0.50
C GLU A 254 -4.54 18.33 0.17
N TRP A 255 -5.49 19.02 0.81
CA TRP A 255 -6.66 18.38 1.43
C TRP A 255 -7.50 17.62 0.39
N SER A 256 -7.78 18.26 -0.76
CA SER A 256 -8.56 17.66 -1.84
C SER A 256 -7.84 16.45 -2.45
N LEU A 257 -6.53 16.54 -2.63
CA LEU A 257 -5.68 15.46 -3.12
C LEU A 257 -5.76 14.23 -2.22
N LEU A 258 -5.55 14.41 -0.91
CA LEU A 258 -5.57 13.33 0.07
C LEU A 258 -6.97 12.70 0.15
N MET A 259 -8.02 13.50 0.19
CA MET A 259 -9.41 13.01 0.18
C MET A 259 -9.73 12.25 -1.11
N ALA A 260 -9.28 12.73 -2.27
CA ALA A 260 -9.49 12.06 -3.54
C ALA A 260 -8.80 10.69 -3.59
N PHE A 261 -7.56 10.57 -3.09
CA PHE A 261 -6.90 9.28 -2.93
C PHE A 261 -7.68 8.34 -2.00
N ILE A 262 -8.09 8.82 -0.82
CA ILE A 262 -8.86 8.01 0.13
C ILE A 262 -10.12 7.45 -0.53
N ILE A 263 -10.90 8.32 -1.19
CA ILE A 263 -12.13 7.93 -1.89
C ILE A 263 -11.82 6.97 -3.06
N PHE A 264 -10.74 7.20 -3.79
CA PHE A 264 -10.30 6.31 -4.87
C PHE A 264 -10.06 4.90 -4.33
N PHE A 265 -9.30 4.74 -3.25
CA PHE A 265 -9.05 3.43 -2.66
C PHE A 265 -10.33 2.78 -2.11
N MET A 266 -11.29 3.55 -1.57
CA MET A 266 -12.61 3.02 -1.20
C MET A 266 -13.36 2.42 -2.39
N THR A 267 -13.13 2.91 -3.62
CA THR A 267 -13.76 2.31 -4.81
C THR A 267 -13.28 0.89 -5.07
N LEU A 268 -12.05 0.52 -4.65
CA LEU A 268 -11.49 -0.83 -4.81
C LEU A 268 -12.23 -1.90 -3.99
N LYS A 269 -13.14 -1.49 -3.10
CA LYS A 269 -13.97 -2.42 -2.33
C LYS A 269 -14.79 -3.34 -3.24
N GLU A 270 -15.20 -2.88 -4.42
CA GLU A 270 -16.06 -3.63 -5.32
C GLU A 270 -15.31 -4.81 -5.95
N GLU A 271 -14.04 -4.63 -6.28
CA GLU A 271 -13.13 -5.69 -6.71
C GLU A 271 -12.72 -6.58 -5.53
N GLY A 272 -12.59 -6.00 -4.34
CA GLY A 272 -12.34 -6.74 -3.11
C GLY A 272 -13.35 -7.87 -2.87
N LYS A 273 -14.61 -7.73 -3.32
CA LYS A 273 -15.66 -8.75 -3.12
C LYS A 273 -15.38 -10.04 -3.88
N ASP A 274 -14.63 -9.96 -4.97
CA ASP A 274 -14.40 -11.06 -5.88
C ASP A 274 -13.25 -11.97 -5.43
N PHE A 275 -12.58 -11.62 -4.32
CA PHE A 275 -11.45 -12.36 -3.77
C PHE A 275 -11.78 -13.09 -2.47
N CYS A 276 -11.21 -14.29 -2.32
CA CYS A 276 -11.11 -15.01 -1.06
C CYS A 276 -9.64 -15.35 -0.82
N PHE A 277 -9.19 -15.21 0.42
CA PHE A 277 -7.81 -15.53 0.80
C PHE A 277 -7.83 -16.72 1.73
N THR A 278 -7.03 -17.73 1.43
CA THR A 278 -6.86 -18.91 2.28
C THR A 278 -5.43 -18.91 2.81
N MET A 279 -5.28 -18.86 4.14
CA MET A 279 -4.02 -19.07 4.83
C MET A 279 -3.97 -20.53 5.30
N CYS A 280 -2.99 -21.28 4.81
CA CYS A 280 -2.78 -22.67 5.19
C CYS A 280 -1.48 -22.77 6.01
N MET A 281 -1.60 -23.27 7.24
CA MET A 281 -0.46 -23.61 8.09
C MET A 281 -0.34 -25.12 8.17
N THR A 282 0.79 -25.64 7.72
CA THR A 282 1.14 -27.07 7.80
C THR A 282 2.33 -27.25 8.72
N LEU A 283 2.25 -28.24 9.62
CA LEU A 283 3.40 -28.66 10.41
C LEU A 283 4.34 -29.45 9.51
N ARG A 284 5.62 -29.09 9.50
CA ARG A 284 6.65 -29.84 8.80
C ARG A 284 6.99 -31.08 9.62
N GLU A 285 6.85 -32.27 9.04
CA GLU A 285 7.42 -33.48 9.61
C GLU A 285 8.93 -33.48 9.38
N ASP A 286 9.71 -33.67 10.45
CA ASP A 286 11.14 -33.97 10.33
C ASP A 286 11.28 -35.39 9.77
N THR A 287 11.37 -35.50 8.45
CA THR A 287 11.81 -36.73 7.79
C THR A 287 13.31 -36.90 8.07
N ASN A 288 13.68 -37.34 9.27
CA ASN A 288 14.86 -38.17 9.39
C ASN A 288 14.50 -39.50 8.70
N PRO A 289 15.16 -39.89 7.60
CA PRO A 289 14.96 -41.23 7.06
C PRO A 289 15.30 -42.24 8.18
N PRO A 290 14.54 -43.33 8.33
CA PRO A 290 14.90 -44.35 9.29
C PRO A 290 16.34 -44.79 9.01
N LYS A 291 17.22 -44.67 10.02
CA LYS A 291 18.62 -45.09 9.97
C LYS A 291 18.82 -46.60 9.71
N GLU A 292 17.76 -47.36 9.45
CA GLU A 292 17.81 -48.80 9.22
C GLU A 292 18.14 -49.17 7.76
N THR A 293 17.99 -48.28 6.79
CA THR A 293 18.24 -48.65 5.38
C THR A 293 19.72 -48.56 4.95
N GLU A 294 20.58 -47.91 5.74
CA GLU A 294 22.04 -47.86 5.48
C GLU A 294 22.80 -49.03 6.12
N ALA A 295 22.27 -49.64 7.18
CA ALA A 295 22.88 -50.82 7.79
C ALA A 295 22.71 -52.07 6.91
N VAL A 296 21.51 -52.26 6.33
CA VAL A 296 21.22 -53.41 5.46
C VAL A 296 21.99 -53.32 4.13
N LYS A 297 22.14 -52.12 3.55
CA LYS A 297 22.95 -51.91 2.33
C LYS A 297 24.46 -52.08 2.56
N LYS A 298 24.97 -51.82 3.77
CA LYS A 298 26.38 -52.07 4.10
C LYS A 298 26.68 -53.55 4.32
N GLU A 299 25.73 -54.33 4.86
CA GLU A 299 25.90 -55.78 5.00
C GLU A 299 25.85 -56.53 3.67
N GLU A 300 24.97 -56.14 2.73
CA GLU A 300 24.93 -56.76 1.40
C GLU A 300 26.17 -56.45 0.55
N ASN A 301 26.66 -55.20 0.59
CA ASN A 301 27.86 -54.83 -0.16
C ASN A 301 29.15 -55.42 0.42
N HIS A 302 29.21 -55.69 1.73
CA HIS A 302 30.37 -56.37 2.32
C HIS A 302 30.41 -57.87 1.98
N LYS A 303 29.24 -58.52 1.85
CA LYS A 303 29.17 -59.95 1.45
C LYS A 303 29.49 -60.17 -0.03
N MET A 304 29.09 -59.26 -0.94
CA MET A 304 29.46 -59.37 -2.36
C MET A 304 30.95 -59.08 -2.63
N GLY A 305 31.58 -58.17 -1.88
CA GLY A 305 32.99 -57.81 -2.09
C GLY A 305 34.01 -58.87 -1.66
N ILE A 306 33.62 -59.87 -0.87
CA ILE A 306 34.50 -60.97 -0.44
C ILE A 306 34.43 -62.14 -1.44
N ALA A 307 33.29 -62.36 -2.10
CA ALA A 307 33.13 -63.43 -3.08
C ALA A 307 33.99 -63.19 -4.35
N ASP A 308 34.15 -61.94 -4.77
CA ASP A 308 34.81 -61.61 -6.04
C ASP A 308 36.34 -61.74 -5.98
N LYS A 309 36.96 -61.50 -4.81
CA LYS A 309 38.42 -61.62 -4.63
C LYS A 309 38.95 -63.04 -4.54
N THR A 310 38.08 -64.04 -4.38
CA THR A 310 38.50 -65.45 -4.29
C THR A 310 38.61 -66.10 -5.69
N THR A 311 38.08 -65.44 -6.73
CA THR A 311 37.98 -66.01 -8.09
C THR A 311 39.09 -65.55 -9.04
N GLU A 312 39.81 -64.46 -8.73
CA GLU A 312 40.87 -63.91 -9.61
C GLU A 312 42.27 -64.53 -9.42
N ILE A 313 42.51 -65.35 -8.39
CA ILE A 313 43.86 -65.90 -8.11
C ILE A 313 44.13 -67.26 -8.83
N VAL A 314 43.15 -67.85 -9.54
CA VAL A 314 43.29 -69.22 -10.11
C VAL A 314 43.49 -69.25 -11.63
N LYS A 315 43.71 -68.12 -12.32
CA LYS A 315 43.80 -68.09 -13.80
C LYS A 315 45.12 -67.63 -14.40
N ASP A 316 46.22 -67.65 -13.64
CA ASP A 316 47.55 -67.32 -14.15
C ASP A 316 48.57 -68.44 -13.86
N GLN A 317 48.29 -69.64 -14.38
CA GLN A 317 49.27 -70.71 -14.67
C GLN A 317 48.77 -71.56 -15.85
N SER A 318 49.09 -71.13 -17.08
CA SER A 318 49.23 -71.99 -18.26
C SER A 318 50.18 -71.34 -19.26
#